data_AF-A0A8E2EDM9-F1
#
_entry.id   AF-A0A8E2EDM9-F1
#
_cell.length_a   1.000
_cell.length_b   1.000
_cell.length_c   1.000
_cell.angle_alpha   90.00
_cell.angle_beta   90.00
_cell.angle_gamma   90.00
#
_symmetry.space_group_name_H-M   'P 1'
#
loop_
_entity.id
_entity.type
_entity.pdbx_description
1 polymer ?
#
loop_
_entity_poly.entity_id
_entity_poly.type
_entity_poly.pdbx_seq_one_letter_code
_entity_poly.pdbx_strand_id
1 'polypeptide(L)'
;MPRELNDIDSVRKSDPCTKQSKKPQPEPWALPPSTPLLIDDYYDPEEAYLPPGLGQHDPLALFQLFFNDEMVDKMVEWTNRHAATHTIVEEAEPLGRPRKWKPAQGLVGANT
;
A
#
# COMPACT_ATOMS: atom_id res chain seq x y z
N MET A 1 5.85 -4.71 54.63
CA MET A 1 6.82 -4.84 53.53
C MET A 1 6.57 -3.72 52.54
N PRO A 2 7.39 -2.65 52.50
CA PRO A 2 7.25 -1.63 51.47
C PRO A 2 7.80 -2.17 50.13
N ARG A 3 7.09 -1.89 49.03
CA ARG A 3 7.46 -2.27 47.67
C ARG A 3 8.69 -1.47 47.23
N GLU A 4 9.70 -2.16 46.70
CA GLU A 4 10.85 -1.48 46.11
C GLU A 4 10.42 -0.77 44.81
N LEU A 5 10.86 0.49 44.74
CA LEU A 5 10.66 1.44 43.66
C LEU A 5 11.22 0.84 42.36
N ASN A 6 10.39 0.83 41.32
CA ASN A 6 10.74 0.76 39.90
C ASN A 6 12.23 0.53 39.59
N ASP A 7 12.55 -0.70 39.16
CA ASP A 7 13.66 -0.98 38.24
C ASP A 7 13.48 -0.11 37.00
N ILE A 8 14.01 1.10 37.04
CA ILE A 8 14.13 1.96 35.87
C ILE A 8 15.33 1.40 35.12
N ASP A 9 15.04 0.62 34.08
CA ASP A 9 16.00 0.22 33.06
C ASP A 9 16.87 1.42 32.72
N SER A 10 18.15 1.31 33.05
CA SER A 10 19.14 2.33 32.70
C SER A 10 19.29 2.33 31.18
N VAL A 11 18.48 3.15 30.50
CA VAL A 11 18.64 3.43 29.08
C VAL A 11 20.04 3.99 28.90
N ARG A 12 20.96 3.15 28.39
CA ARG A 12 22.29 3.58 27.97
C ARG A 12 22.09 4.69 26.95
N LYS A 13 22.27 5.94 27.37
CA LYS A 13 22.33 7.09 26.48
C LYS A 13 23.56 6.87 25.61
N SER A 14 23.37 6.31 24.42
CA SER A 14 24.40 6.21 23.40
C SER A 14 24.98 7.61 23.16
N ASP A 15 26.30 7.74 23.24
CA ASP A 15 27.01 9.00 23.08
C ASP A 15 26.53 9.74 21.81
N PRO A 16 26.00 10.98 21.93
CA PRO A 16 25.43 11.70 20.79
C PRO A 16 26.46 12.02 19.71
N CYS A 17 27.75 11.89 20.02
CA CYS A 17 28.89 12.21 19.15
C CYS A 17 29.07 11.22 17.98
N THR A 18 28.44 10.03 18.01
CA THR A 18 28.59 9.01 16.95
C THR A 18 27.48 9.03 15.90
N LYS A 19 26.52 9.97 16.01
CA LYS A 19 25.42 10.09 15.03
C LYS A 19 25.95 10.70 13.74
N GLN A 20 26.30 9.85 12.79
CA GLN A 20 26.44 10.23 11.38
C GLN A 20 25.13 10.89 10.94
N SER A 21 25.20 12.07 10.33
CA SER A 21 24.04 12.72 9.74
C SER A 21 23.41 11.76 8.72
N LYS A 22 22.10 11.53 8.84
CA LYS A 22 21.37 10.81 7.79
C LYS A 22 21.59 11.57 6.48
N LYS A 23 21.81 10.83 5.39
CA LYS A 23 21.87 11.42 4.04
C LYS A 23 20.66 12.35 3.86
N PRO A 24 20.84 13.53 3.24
CA PRO A 24 19.71 14.41 2.95
C PRO A 24 18.66 13.62 2.17
N GLN A 25 17.38 13.94 2.41
CA GLN A 25 16.33 13.32 1.61
C GLN A 25 16.56 13.65 0.13
N PRO A 26 16.32 12.68 -0.78
CA PRO A 26 16.38 12.96 -2.20
C PRO A 26 15.40 14.08 -2.54
N GLU A 27 15.80 14.96 -3.46
CA GLU A 27 14.90 16.02 -3.92
C GLU A 27 13.65 15.39 -4.57
N PRO A 28 12.44 15.92 -4.27
CA PRO A 28 11.22 15.47 -4.93
C PRO A 28 11.37 15.61 -6.45
N TRP A 29 10.94 14.61 -7.20
CA TRP A 29 10.85 14.75 -8.65
C TRP A 29 9.94 15.93 -9.00
N ALA A 30 10.38 16.76 -9.94
CA ALA A 30 9.57 17.84 -10.48
C ALA A 30 8.29 17.24 -11.08
N LEU A 31 7.14 17.71 -10.61
CA LEU A 31 5.86 17.34 -11.22
C LEU A 31 5.86 17.82 -12.66
N PRO A 32 5.37 17.02 -13.62
CA PRO A 32 5.19 17.50 -14.98
C PRO A 32 4.25 18.72 -14.97
N PRO A 33 4.47 19.70 -15.86
CA PRO A 33 3.54 20.81 -16.02
C PRO A 33 2.17 20.23 -16.39
N SER A 34 1.19 20.40 -15.50
CA SER A 34 -0.19 20.02 -15.75
C SER A 34 -1.02 21.29 -15.85
N THR A 35 -1.72 21.45 -16.97
CA THR A 35 -2.85 22.35 -17.05
C THR A 35 -4.04 21.65 -16.38
N PRO A 36 -4.74 22.30 -15.43
CA PRO A 36 -5.94 21.72 -14.87
C PRO A 36 -6.93 21.46 -16.00
N LEU A 37 -7.53 20.26 -16.01
CA LEU A 37 -8.61 19.96 -16.94
C LEU A 37 -9.77 20.90 -16.61
N LEU A 38 -10.19 21.70 -17.60
CA LEU A 38 -11.40 22.50 -17.49
C LEU A 38 -12.58 21.54 -17.49
N ILE A 39 -13.40 21.63 -16.44
CA ILE A 39 -14.68 20.94 -16.35
C ILE A 39 -15.70 21.95 -16.86
N ASP A 40 -16.13 21.79 -18.11
CA ASP A 40 -17.07 22.70 -18.77
C ASP A 40 -18.48 22.61 -18.17
N ASP A 41 -18.77 21.53 -17.43
CA ASP A 41 -20.12 21.15 -16.97
C ASP A 41 -20.30 21.32 -15.45
N TYR A 42 -19.68 22.34 -14.85
CA TYR A 42 -19.66 22.54 -13.37
C TYR A 42 -21.06 22.60 -12.72
N TYR A 43 -22.09 22.99 -13.48
CA TYR A 43 -23.48 23.10 -13.01
C TYR A 43 -24.39 21.99 -13.53
N ASP A 44 -23.88 21.08 -14.35
CA ASP A 44 -24.67 19.98 -14.86
C ASP A 44 -24.37 18.75 -13.99
N PRO A 45 -25.28 18.34 -13.09
CA PRO A 45 -25.19 17.06 -12.43
C PRO A 45 -25.56 15.99 -13.47
N GLU A 46 -24.77 15.87 -14.54
CA GLU A 46 -24.95 14.80 -15.49
C GLU A 46 -24.80 13.48 -14.73
N GLU A 47 -25.77 12.60 -14.96
CA GLU A 47 -25.73 11.26 -14.41
C GLU A 47 -24.51 10.56 -15.00
N ALA A 48 -23.68 9.98 -14.13
CA ALA A 48 -22.46 9.31 -14.56
C ALA A 48 -22.80 8.32 -15.70
N TYR A 49 -22.11 8.46 -16.83
CA TYR A 49 -22.34 7.59 -17.99
C TYR A 49 -21.89 6.16 -17.65
N LEU A 50 -22.82 5.37 -17.13
CA LEU A 50 -22.61 3.96 -16.83
C LEU A 50 -22.99 3.10 -18.03
N PRO A 51 -22.27 2.00 -18.28
CA PRO A 51 -22.65 1.05 -19.32
C PRO A 51 -24.10 0.55 -19.09
N PRO A 52 -24.87 0.36 -20.17
CA PRO A 52 -26.24 -0.11 -20.06
C PRO A 52 -26.29 -1.46 -19.35
N GLY A 53 -27.13 -1.55 -18.31
CA GLY A 53 -27.31 -2.76 -17.49
C GLY A 53 -26.39 -2.86 -16.27
N LEU A 54 -25.47 -1.92 -16.06
CA LEU A 54 -24.65 -1.86 -14.84
C LEU A 54 -25.44 -1.20 -13.70
N GLY A 55 -25.56 -1.88 -12.57
CA GLY A 55 -26.21 -1.32 -11.39
C GLY A 55 -25.32 -0.26 -10.73
N GLN A 56 -25.77 1.01 -10.71
CA GLN A 56 -25.08 2.10 -10.00
C GLN A 56 -24.95 1.85 -8.49
N HIS A 57 -25.79 0.98 -7.94
CA HIS A 57 -25.76 0.60 -6.54
C HIS A 57 -24.92 -0.65 -6.24
N ASP A 58 -24.34 -1.28 -7.26
CA ASP A 58 -23.40 -2.38 -7.09
C ASP A 58 -21.96 -1.85 -7.06
N PRO A 59 -21.35 -1.67 -5.86
CA PRO A 59 -20.01 -1.12 -5.75
C PRO A 59 -18.95 -2.03 -6.38
N LEU A 60 -19.22 -3.35 -6.50
CA LEU A 60 -18.28 -4.28 -7.11
C LEU A 60 -18.30 -4.15 -8.63
N ALA A 61 -19.49 -4.05 -9.23
CA ALA A 61 -19.63 -3.81 -10.66
C ALA A 61 -19.01 -2.47 -11.09
N LEU A 62 -19.17 -1.43 -10.27
CA LEU A 62 -18.50 -0.14 -10.49
C LEU A 62 -16.97 -0.25 -10.42
N PHE A 63 -16.44 -1.02 -9.46
CA PHE A 63 -15.01 -1.24 -9.33
C PHE A 63 -14.43 -1.98 -10.55
N GLN A 64 -15.16 -2.96 -11.08
CA GLN A 64 -14.78 -3.72 -12.27
C GLN A 64 -14.70 -2.87 -13.54
N LEU A 65 -15.29 -1.67 -13.59
CA LEU A 65 -15.10 -0.75 -14.72
C LEU A 65 -13.66 -0.23 -14.84
N PHE A 66 -12.94 -0.16 -13.71
CA PHE A 66 -11.58 0.38 -13.66
C PHE A 66 -10.52 -0.72 -13.57
N PHE A 67 -10.90 -1.90 -13.09
CA PHE A 67 -10.01 -3.03 -12.88
C PHE A 67 -10.55 -4.26 -13.61
N ASN A 68 -10.00 -4.49 -14.80
CA ASN A 68 -10.27 -5.71 -15.54
C ASN A 68 -9.48 -6.88 -14.96
N ASP A 69 -9.99 -8.10 -15.14
CA ASP A 69 -9.35 -9.32 -14.66
C ASP A 69 -7.89 -9.44 -15.11
N GLU A 70 -7.57 -9.05 -16.35
CA GLU A 70 -6.20 -9.06 -16.88
C GLU A 70 -5.25 -8.16 -16.07
N MET A 71 -5.73 -7.00 -15.61
CA MET A 71 -4.93 -6.11 -14.76
C MET A 71 -4.68 -6.74 -13.40
N VAL A 72 -5.71 -7.37 -12.82
CA VAL A 72 -5.61 -8.07 -11.54
C VAL A 72 -4.64 -9.24 -11.63
N ASP A 73 -4.71 -10.03 -12.71
CA ASP A 73 -3.81 -11.16 -12.93
C ASP A 73 -2.36 -10.71 -13.09
N LYS A 74 -2.11 -9.62 -13.83
CA LYS A 74 -0.76 -9.03 -13.94
C LYS A 74 -0.24 -8.52 -12.59
N MET A 75 -1.09 -7.91 -11.77
CA MET A 75 -0.72 -7.48 -10.42
C MET A 75 -0.34 -8.67 -9.53
N VAL A 76 -1.08 -9.77 -9.61
CA VAL A 76 -0.80 -11.00 -8.88
C VAL A 76 0.53 -11.61 -9.34
N GLU A 77 0.73 -11.73 -10.66
CA GLU A 77 1.98 -12.27 -11.22
C GLU A 77 3.19 -11.44 -10.77
N TRP A 78 3.11 -10.11 -10.92
CA TRP A 78 4.19 -9.22 -10.56
C TRP A 78 4.49 -9.27 -9.06
N THR A 79 3.45 -9.27 -8.22
CA THR A 79 3.58 -9.36 -6.76
C THR A 79 4.27 -10.65 -6.33
N ASN A 80 3.85 -11.78 -6.91
CA ASN A 80 4.45 -13.08 -6.62
C ASN A 80 5.90 -13.17 -7.10
N ARG A 81 6.19 -12.64 -8.30
CA ARG A 81 7.55 -12.58 -8.84
C ARG A 81 8.47 -11.72 -7.97
N HIS A 82 8.00 -10.54 -7.59
CA HIS A 82 8.74 -9.60 -6.76
C HIS A 82 8.98 -10.16 -5.34
N ALA A 83 7.99 -10.81 -4.73
CA ALA A 83 8.14 -11.46 -3.43
C ALA A 83 9.12 -12.64 -3.46
N ALA A 84 9.17 -13.38 -4.58
CA ALA A 84 10.15 -14.46 -4.77
C ALA A 84 11.58 -13.92 -4.88
N THR A 85 11.78 -12.77 -5.54
CA THR A 85 13.11 -12.15 -5.66
C THR A 85 13.55 -11.36 -4.44
N HIS A 86 12.60 -10.93 -3.59
CA HIS A 86 12.85 -10.10 -2.42
C HIS A 86 12.34 -10.76 -1.15
N THR A 87 12.57 -12.08 -1.00
CA THR A 87 12.32 -12.73 0.28
C THR A 87 13.23 -12.08 1.32
N ILE A 88 12.62 -11.18 2.10
CA ILE A 88 13.28 -10.28 3.00
C ILE A 88 14.03 -11.11 4.06
N VAL A 89 15.35 -11.16 3.93
CA VAL A 89 16.31 -11.48 5.00
C VAL A 89 16.54 -10.21 5.83
N GLU A 90 15.47 -9.52 6.24
CA GLU A 90 15.63 -8.43 7.21
C GLU A 90 15.56 -9.03 8.61
N GLU A 91 16.70 -9.00 9.27
CA GLU A 91 16.86 -8.94 10.72
C GLU A 91 16.13 -7.70 11.28
N ALA A 92 14.81 -7.65 11.16
CA ALA A 92 14.00 -6.82 12.04
C ALA A 92 13.46 -7.77 13.10
N GLU A 93 13.92 -7.62 14.35
CA GLU A 93 13.36 -8.39 15.47
C GLU A 93 11.84 -8.23 15.47
N PRO A 94 11.09 -9.30 15.13
CA PRO A 94 9.66 -9.15 15.00
C PRO A 94 9.07 -9.05 16.41
N LEU A 95 8.33 -7.97 16.68
CA LEU A 95 7.42 -7.85 17.82
C LEU A 95 6.26 -8.85 17.64
N GLY A 96 6.53 -10.14 17.80
CA GLY A 96 5.58 -11.24 17.65
C GLY A 96 6.00 -12.31 16.63
N ARG A 97 5.16 -13.32 16.41
CA ARG A 97 5.39 -14.33 15.37
C ARG A 97 5.14 -13.72 13.99
N PRO A 98 6.14 -13.60 13.11
CA PRO A 98 5.91 -13.11 11.75
C PRO A 98 5.00 -14.11 11.01
N ARG A 99 3.94 -13.61 10.38
CA ARG A 99 3.12 -14.43 9.48
C ARG A 99 3.97 -14.79 8.27
N LYS A 100 4.09 -16.09 7.98
CA LYS A 100 4.79 -16.57 6.78
C LYS A 100 4.12 -15.97 5.54
N TRP A 101 4.93 -15.45 4.62
CA TRP A 101 4.46 -15.03 3.31
C TRP A 101 3.70 -16.17 2.62
N LYS A 102 2.60 -15.84 1.96
CA LYS A 102 1.84 -16.73 1.09
C LYS A 102 1.66 -16.01 -0.25
N PRO A 103 1.78 -16.71 -1.39
CA PRO A 103 1.59 -16.10 -2.69
C PRO A 103 0.17 -15.54 -2.82
N ALA A 104 0.05 -14.41 -3.52
CA ALA A 104 -1.23 -13.86 -3.93
C ALA A 104 -1.92 -14.84 -4.90
N GLN A 105 -3.23 -15.01 -4.74
CA GLN A 105 -4.05 -15.88 -5.59
C GLN A 105 -4.76 -15.01 -6.64
N GLY A 106 -4.73 -15.45 -7.89
CA GLY A 106 -5.47 -14.82 -8.99
C GLY A 106 -6.95 -15.20 -8.97
N LEU A 107 -7.71 -14.67 -9.91
CA LEU A 107 -9.12 -15.02 -10.12
C LEU A 107 -9.23 -16.43 -10.73
N VAL A 108 -8.98 -17.46 -9.94
CA VAL A 108 -9.25 -18.85 -10.33
C VAL A 108 -10.43 -19.36 -9.50
N GLY A 109 -11.62 -19.38 -10.11
CA GLY A 109 -12.72 -20.24 -9.65
C GLY A 109 -13.96 -19.57 -9.05
N ALA A 110 -14.46 -18.46 -9.60
CA ALA A 110 -15.76 -17.90 -9.20
C ALA A 110 -16.93 -18.23 -10.16
N ASN A 111 -16.73 -19.11 -11.16
CA ASN A 111 -17.79 -19.57 -12.06
C ASN A 111 -17.83 -21.10 -12.14
N THR A 112 -18.55 -21.71 -11.20
CA THR A 112 -19.25 -23.01 -11.35
C THR A 112 -20.52 -22.96 -10.52
#